data_AF-A0A2M9JEH7-F1
#
_entry.id   AF-A0A2M9JEH7-F1
#
_cell.length_a   1.000
_cell.length_b   1.000
_cell.length_c   1.000
_cell.angle_alpha   90.00
_cell.angle_beta   90.00
_cell.angle_gamma   90.00
#
_symmetry.space_group_name_H-M   'P 1'
#
loop_
_entity.id
_entity.type
_entity.pdbx_description
1 polymer ?
#
loop_
_entity_poly.entity_id
_entity_poly.type
_entity_poly.pdbx_seq_one_letter_code
_entity_poly.pdbx_strand_id
1 'polypeptide(L)'
;MGAVALLAAVFTGVGAGTAGAVESGTRTAAVGGWTCPGVAVPPGYVITMFNSSGCNGAGAWLQQPVRDGIWTCSGSPVVSGYVITNYDRNGCSGVGGWYHQLVRNGIWTCPYSPIPAGYRSTTYDARGCSGLGAWLTIRS
;
A
#
# COMPACT_ATOMS: atom_id res chain seq x y z
N MET A 1 27.79 -63.77 -18.22
CA MET A 1 27.51 -63.72 -16.78
C MET A 1 27.45 -62.26 -16.37
N GLY A 2 26.26 -61.74 -16.04
CA GLY A 2 26.06 -60.34 -15.68
C GLY A 2 24.57 -60.07 -15.54
N ALA A 3 24.03 -60.33 -14.35
CA ALA A 3 22.61 -60.22 -14.05
C ALA A 3 22.19 -58.75 -13.88
N VAL A 4 21.17 -58.32 -14.61
CA VAL A 4 20.51 -57.02 -14.44
C VAL A 4 19.40 -57.21 -13.40
N ALA A 5 19.57 -56.61 -12.21
CA ALA A 5 18.57 -56.63 -11.16
C ALA A 5 17.52 -55.53 -11.41
N LEU A 6 16.27 -55.94 -11.63
CA LEU A 6 15.10 -55.07 -11.69
C LEU A 6 14.65 -54.72 -10.26
N LEU A 7 14.76 -53.46 -9.86
CA LEU A 7 14.19 -52.92 -8.63
C LEU A 7 12.74 -52.48 -8.90
N ALA A 8 11.78 -53.31 -8.48
CA ALA A 8 10.37 -52.95 -8.44
C ALA A 8 10.09 -52.06 -7.21
N ALA A 9 9.76 -50.78 -7.44
CA ALA A 9 9.28 -49.90 -6.39
C ALA A 9 7.76 -50.09 -6.22
N VAL A 10 7.37 -50.60 -5.05
CA VAL A 10 5.97 -50.70 -4.62
C VAL A 10 5.43 -49.30 -4.34
N PHE A 11 4.48 -48.83 -5.15
CA PHE A 11 3.67 -47.65 -4.85
C PHE A 11 2.50 -48.06 -3.94
N THR A 12 2.73 -48.07 -2.63
CA THR A 12 1.67 -48.12 -1.62
C THR A 12 1.49 -46.75 -1.00
N GLY A 13 0.34 -46.12 -1.28
CA GLY A 13 -0.13 -44.98 -0.49
C GLY A 13 -0.77 -43.88 -1.32
N VAL A 14 -1.97 -44.11 -1.85
CA VAL A 14 -2.89 -43.01 -2.15
C VAL A 14 -3.45 -42.54 -0.80
N GLY A 15 -2.73 -41.62 -0.15
CA GLY A 15 -3.35 -40.77 0.83
C GLY A 15 -4.15 -39.73 0.05
N ALA A 16 -5.47 -39.84 0.04
CA ALA A 16 -6.35 -38.74 -0.32
C ALA A 16 -6.16 -37.62 0.72
N GLY A 17 -5.05 -36.90 0.62
CA GLY A 17 -4.88 -35.62 1.29
C GLY A 17 -5.88 -34.69 0.63
N THR A 18 -6.98 -34.41 1.32
CA THR A 18 -7.75 -33.19 1.07
C THR A 18 -6.71 -32.08 0.94
N ALA A 19 -6.63 -31.46 -0.24
CA ALA A 19 -5.88 -30.25 -0.43
C ALA A 19 -6.44 -29.26 0.60
N GLY A 20 -5.79 -29.18 1.76
CA GLY A 20 -5.93 -28.02 2.60
C GLY A 20 -5.51 -26.90 1.69
N ALA A 21 -6.48 -26.09 1.24
CA ALA A 21 -6.18 -24.76 0.80
C ALA A 21 -5.29 -24.21 1.90
N VAL A 22 -4.02 -24.00 1.60
CA VAL A 22 -3.18 -23.20 2.47
C VAL A 22 -3.95 -21.91 2.57
N GLU A 23 -4.62 -21.70 3.70
CA GLU A 23 -5.07 -20.38 4.07
C GLU A 23 -3.81 -19.56 3.90
N SER A 24 -3.81 -18.71 2.88
CA SER A 24 -2.87 -17.62 2.80
C SER A 24 -3.26 -16.77 3.99
N GLY A 25 -2.81 -17.21 5.17
CA GLY A 25 -2.93 -16.47 6.40
C GLY A 25 -2.42 -15.12 6.01
N THR A 26 -3.31 -14.14 6.02
CA THR A 26 -2.98 -12.74 5.87
C THR A 26 -1.85 -12.56 6.86
N ARG A 27 -0.61 -12.52 6.33
CA ARG A 27 0.56 -12.24 7.14
C ARG A 27 0.32 -10.81 7.55
N THR A 28 -0.38 -10.63 8.65
CA THR A 28 -0.59 -9.34 9.25
C THR A 28 0.82 -8.86 9.49
N ALA A 29 1.21 -7.82 8.76
CA ALA A 29 2.48 -7.17 8.98
C ALA A 29 2.66 -7.02 10.49
N ALA A 30 3.83 -7.39 11.01
CA ALA A 30 4.23 -6.88 12.32
C ALA A 30 3.91 -5.38 12.32
N VAL A 31 3.16 -4.95 13.32
CA VAL A 31 2.54 -3.62 13.36
C VAL A 31 3.62 -2.55 13.15
N GLY A 32 3.64 -1.95 11.96
CA GLY A 32 4.71 -1.05 11.52
C GLY A 32 6.01 -1.78 11.14
N GLY A 33 6.55 -1.44 9.97
CA GLY A 33 7.80 -2.02 9.47
C GLY A 33 7.81 -2.28 7.96
N TRP A 34 8.90 -2.85 7.47
CA TRP A 34 9.04 -3.25 6.07
C TRP A 34 8.24 -4.51 5.80
N THR A 35 7.46 -4.50 4.72
CA THR A 35 6.55 -5.57 4.34
C THR A 35 6.69 -5.90 2.87
N CYS A 36 6.48 -7.17 2.51
CA CYS A 36 6.49 -7.58 1.11
C CYS A 36 5.17 -7.23 0.41
N PRO A 37 5.17 -7.08 -0.92
CA PRO A 37 3.96 -6.96 -1.73
C PRO A 37 2.95 -8.04 -1.39
N GLY A 38 1.66 -7.68 -1.41
CA GLY A 38 0.55 -8.58 -1.07
C GLY A 38 0.19 -8.62 0.43
N VAL A 39 0.99 -7.98 1.29
CA VAL A 39 0.60 -7.77 2.69
C VAL A 39 -0.33 -6.56 2.79
N ALA A 40 -1.49 -6.74 3.41
CA ALA A 40 -2.43 -5.65 3.66
C ALA A 40 -1.82 -4.60 4.60
N VAL A 41 -2.10 -3.33 4.34
CA VAL A 41 -1.74 -2.22 5.23
C VAL A 41 -2.75 -2.20 6.40
N PRO A 42 -2.31 -2.26 7.67
CA PRO A 42 -3.20 -2.17 8.81
C PRO A 42 -4.01 -0.86 8.83
N PRO A 43 -5.21 -0.86 9.42
CA PRO A 43 -5.96 0.38 9.64
C PRO A 43 -5.13 1.41 10.41
N GLY A 44 -5.14 2.67 9.95
CA GLY A 44 -4.36 3.74 10.55
C GLY A 44 -2.88 3.75 10.17
N TYR A 45 -2.43 2.83 9.31
CA TYR A 45 -1.08 2.82 8.76
C TYR A 45 -1.08 3.29 7.30
N VAL A 46 0.07 3.78 6.88
CA VAL A 46 0.34 4.26 5.52
C VAL A 46 1.70 3.77 5.07
N ILE A 47 1.92 3.74 3.76
CA ILE A 47 3.20 3.35 3.16
C ILE A 47 4.03 4.60 2.92
N THR A 48 5.24 4.68 3.44
CA THR A 48 6.07 5.89 3.37
C THR A 48 7.36 5.73 2.58
N MET A 49 7.83 4.49 2.41
CA MET A 49 8.99 4.20 1.58
C MET A 49 8.82 2.91 0.78
N PHE A 50 9.53 2.87 -0.35
CA PHE A 50 9.68 1.70 -1.20
C PHE A 50 11.16 1.38 -1.37
N ASN A 51 11.51 0.12 -1.15
CA ASN A 51 12.84 -0.43 -1.33
C ASN A 51 12.77 -1.56 -2.36
N SER A 52 13.26 -1.32 -3.58
CA SER A 52 13.24 -2.29 -4.68
C SER A 52 14.03 -3.57 -4.39
N SER A 53 15.08 -3.49 -3.57
CA SER A 53 15.90 -4.66 -3.19
C SER A 53 15.27 -5.50 -2.07
N GLY A 54 14.19 -5.01 -1.45
CA GLY A 54 13.50 -5.73 -0.38
C GLY A 54 12.82 -7.01 -0.88
N CYS A 55 12.55 -7.95 0.03
CA CYS A 55 11.82 -9.19 -0.24
C CYS A 55 12.41 -10.00 -1.41
N ASN A 56 13.72 -10.30 -1.35
CA ASN A 56 14.45 -11.03 -2.40
C ASN A 56 14.32 -10.38 -3.80
N GLY A 57 14.26 -9.05 -3.86
CA GLY A 57 14.13 -8.30 -5.11
C GLY A 57 12.69 -8.10 -5.61
N ALA A 58 11.68 -8.55 -4.86
CA ALA A 58 10.27 -8.27 -5.17
C ALA A 58 9.84 -6.84 -4.82
N GLY A 59 10.69 -6.10 -4.11
CA GLY A 59 10.37 -4.82 -3.50
C GLY A 59 9.79 -4.99 -2.09
N ALA A 60 10.05 -4.04 -1.20
CA ALA A 60 9.45 -3.95 0.12
C ALA A 60 8.87 -2.56 0.35
N TRP A 61 7.82 -2.51 1.15
CA TRP A 61 7.04 -1.32 1.48
C TRP A 61 7.13 -1.05 2.98
N LEU A 62 7.59 0.14 3.37
CA LEU A 62 7.65 0.55 4.76
C LEU A 62 6.29 1.08 5.20
N GLN A 63 5.66 0.40 6.14
CA GLN A 63 4.40 0.80 6.75
C GLN A 63 4.67 1.56 8.06
N GLN A 64 4.05 2.71 8.23
CA GLN A 64 4.14 3.54 9.43
C GLN A 64 2.76 4.02 9.86
N PRO A 65 2.54 4.27 11.16
CA PRO A 65 1.30 4.90 11.61
C PRO A 65 1.15 6.28 10.95
N VAL A 66 -0.07 6.61 10.55
CA VAL A 66 -0.39 7.91 9.98
C VAL A 66 -0.14 9.01 11.00
N ARG A 67 0.36 10.14 10.53
CA ARG A 67 0.51 11.38 11.30
C ARG A 67 0.23 12.57 10.40
N ASP A 68 -0.11 13.71 10.98
CA ASP A 68 -0.30 14.94 10.19
C ASP A 68 1.00 15.35 9.49
N GLY A 69 0.88 15.74 8.22
CA GLY A 69 2.01 16.18 7.41
C GLY A 69 2.98 15.05 7.02
N ILE A 70 2.45 13.87 6.69
CA ILE A 70 3.26 12.71 6.27
C ILE A 70 3.29 12.57 4.74
N TRP A 71 4.46 12.26 4.19
CA TRP A 71 4.60 11.82 2.80
C TRP A 71 4.41 10.32 2.70
N THR A 72 3.54 9.90 1.80
CA THR A 72 3.22 8.49 1.55
C THR A 72 3.47 8.13 0.10
N CYS A 73 3.86 6.90 -0.18
CA CYS A 73 4.05 6.40 -1.53
C CYS A 73 2.72 6.33 -2.31
N SER A 74 2.79 6.46 -3.64
CA SER A 74 1.66 6.13 -4.51
C SER A 74 1.17 4.70 -4.24
N GLY A 75 -0.14 4.54 -4.04
CA GLY A 75 -0.75 3.26 -3.65
C GLY A 75 -0.92 3.06 -2.15
N SER A 76 -0.40 3.98 -1.32
CA SER A 76 -0.75 4.01 0.11
C SER A 76 -2.24 4.31 0.29
N PRO A 77 -2.93 3.65 1.23
CA PRO A 77 -4.28 4.07 1.62
C PRO A 77 -4.26 5.48 2.23
N VAL A 78 -5.35 6.21 2.06
CA VAL A 78 -5.60 7.48 2.76
C VAL A 78 -6.49 7.17 3.95
N VAL A 79 -6.00 7.46 5.16
CA VAL A 79 -6.75 7.21 6.40
C VAL A 79 -7.91 8.20 6.52
N SER A 80 -9.05 7.76 7.08
CA SER A 80 -10.21 8.63 7.28
C SER A 80 -9.85 9.90 8.07
N GLY A 81 -10.39 11.05 7.63
CA GLY A 81 -10.07 12.37 8.19
C GLY A 81 -8.82 13.04 7.60
N TYR A 82 -7.99 12.30 6.87
CA TYR A 82 -6.87 12.84 6.12
C TYR A 82 -7.26 13.13 4.67
N VAL A 83 -6.59 14.12 4.10
CA VAL A 83 -6.69 14.56 2.71
C VAL A 83 -5.29 14.64 2.10
N ILE A 84 -5.22 14.51 0.79
CA ILE A 84 -3.99 14.69 0.03
C ILE A 84 -3.89 16.15 -0.38
N THR A 85 -2.77 16.81 -0.11
CA THR A 85 -2.60 18.26 -0.37
C THR A 85 -1.41 18.59 -1.25
N ASN A 86 -0.53 17.62 -1.51
CA ASN A 86 0.54 17.78 -2.48
C ASN A 86 0.91 16.45 -3.16
N TYR A 87 1.59 16.55 -4.29
CA TYR A 87 2.14 15.42 -5.04
C TYR A 87 3.60 15.68 -5.39
N ASP A 88 4.46 14.69 -5.16
CA ASP A 88 5.85 14.69 -5.58
C ASP A 88 6.10 13.47 -6.47
N ARG A 89 6.36 13.70 -7.76
CA ARG A 89 6.63 12.63 -8.72
C ARG A 89 7.91 11.84 -8.39
N ASN A 90 8.89 12.47 -7.76
CA ASN A 90 10.15 11.84 -7.38
C ASN A 90 10.09 11.21 -5.98
N GLY A 91 8.99 11.41 -5.26
CA GLY A 91 8.76 10.84 -3.94
C GLY A 91 8.78 9.31 -3.96
N CYS A 92 9.11 8.72 -2.80
CA CYS A 92 9.13 7.27 -2.60
C CYS A 92 9.97 6.51 -3.66
N SER A 93 11.25 6.88 -3.80
CA SER A 93 12.18 6.22 -4.73
C SER A 93 11.71 6.24 -6.20
N GLY A 94 11.00 7.30 -6.61
CA GLY A 94 10.50 7.47 -7.99
C GLY A 94 9.12 6.83 -8.28
N VAL A 95 8.46 6.26 -7.28
CA VAL A 95 7.09 5.73 -7.40
C VAL A 95 6.03 6.86 -7.36
N GLY A 96 6.42 8.03 -6.89
CA GLY A 96 5.54 9.14 -6.59
C GLY A 96 5.11 9.13 -5.13
N GLY A 97 4.90 10.33 -4.59
CA GLY A 97 4.55 10.58 -3.21
C GLY A 97 3.36 11.52 -3.10
N TRP A 98 2.46 11.21 -2.19
CA TRP A 98 1.31 12.02 -1.82
C TRP A 98 1.52 12.58 -0.42
N TYR A 99 1.22 13.85 -0.23
CA TYR A 99 1.33 14.50 1.07
C TYR A 99 -0.01 14.49 1.79
N HIS A 100 -0.07 13.81 2.94
CA HIS A 100 -1.29 13.62 3.71
C HIS A 100 -1.36 14.59 4.88
N GLN A 101 -2.50 15.27 5.04
CA GLN A 101 -2.77 16.18 6.14
C GLN A 101 -4.19 15.99 6.66
N LEU A 102 -4.43 16.32 7.93
CA LEU A 102 -5.78 16.38 8.48
C LEU A 102 -6.60 17.45 7.76
N VAL A 103 -7.84 17.11 7.43
CA VAL A 103 -8.76 18.05 6.79
C VAL A 103 -9.02 19.25 7.71
N ARG A 104 -8.97 20.45 7.14
CA ARG A 104 -9.35 21.70 7.81
C ARG A 104 -10.01 22.66 6.82
N ASN A 105 -10.75 23.63 7.34
CA ASN A 105 -11.45 24.59 6.48
C ASN A 105 -10.43 25.42 5.68
N GLY A 106 -10.63 25.52 4.36
CA GLY A 106 -9.77 26.29 3.46
C GLY A 106 -8.48 25.57 3.04
N ILE A 107 -8.43 24.24 3.14
CA ILE A 107 -7.27 23.45 2.68
C ILE A 107 -7.39 23.13 1.19
N TRP A 108 -6.29 23.17 0.46
CA TRP A 108 -6.23 22.73 -0.93
C TRP A 108 -5.96 21.24 -1.00
N THR A 109 -6.86 20.50 -1.64
CA THR A 109 -6.78 19.04 -1.77
C THR A 109 -6.53 18.64 -3.21
N CYS A 110 -5.60 17.73 -3.43
CA CYS A 110 -5.31 17.17 -4.74
C CYS A 110 -6.48 16.38 -5.33
N PRO A 111 -6.54 16.19 -6.66
CA PRO A 111 -7.36 15.16 -7.26
C PRO A 111 -7.04 13.81 -6.58
N TYR A 112 -8.06 12.94 -6.51
CA TYR A 112 -8.00 11.63 -5.83
C TYR A 112 -8.00 11.66 -4.30
N SER A 113 -7.92 12.85 -3.66
CA SER A 113 -8.13 12.94 -2.22
C SER A 113 -9.57 12.57 -1.86
N PRO A 114 -9.80 11.68 -0.88
CA PRO A 114 -11.13 11.53 -0.30
C PRO A 114 -11.51 12.84 0.39
N ILE A 115 -12.78 13.25 0.28
CA ILE A 115 -13.31 14.42 1.00
C ILE A 115 -14.13 13.90 2.18
N PRO A 116 -13.69 14.14 3.43
CA PRO A 116 -14.42 13.71 4.62
C PRO A 116 -15.82 14.34 4.70
N ALA A 117 -16.74 13.66 5.39
CA ALA A 117 -18.08 14.17 5.64
C ALA A 117 -18.04 15.55 6.33
N GLY A 118 -18.97 16.43 5.95
CA GLY A 118 -19.00 17.82 6.45
C GLY A 118 -18.05 18.77 5.72
N TYR A 119 -17.36 18.30 4.67
CA TYR A 119 -16.56 19.15 3.79
C TYR A 119 -17.05 19.04 2.34
N ARG A 120 -16.84 20.11 1.57
CA ARG A 120 -17.07 20.12 0.12
C ARG A 120 -15.92 20.81 -0.61
N SER A 121 -15.65 20.33 -1.82
CA SER A 121 -14.76 20.99 -2.77
C SER A 121 -15.49 22.15 -3.46
N THR A 122 -14.83 23.29 -3.64
CA THR A 122 -15.40 24.47 -4.29
C THR A 122 -14.54 24.95 -5.45
N THR A 123 -13.54 25.78 -5.17
CA THR A 123 -12.71 26.43 -6.18
C THR A 123 -11.64 25.47 -6.70
N TYR A 124 -11.35 25.51 -7.99
CA TYR A 124 -10.28 24.75 -8.61
C TYR A 124 -9.07 25.65 -8.92
N ASP A 125 -7.86 25.14 -8.67
CA ASP A 125 -6.60 25.72 -9.12
C ASP A 125 -5.79 24.67 -9.89
N ALA A 126 -5.54 24.92 -11.18
CA ALA A 126 -4.78 24.03 -12.05
C ALA A 126 -3.29 23.89 -11.66
N ARG A 127 -2.75 24.82 -10.88
CA ARG A 127 -1.34 24.80 -10.45
C ARG A 127 -1.11 23.92 -9.21
N GLY A 128 -2.19 23.53 -8.54
CA GLY A 128 -2.11 22.71 -7.33
C GLY A 128 -1.49 21.34 -7.57
N CYS A 129 -0.90 20.77 -6.51
CA CYS A 129 -0.38 19.39 -6.48
C CYS A 129 0.56 19.07 -7.65
N SER A 130 1.59 19.92 -7.82
CA SER A 130 2.58 19.79 -8.90
C SER A 130 1.98 19.77 -10.31
N GLY A 131 0.92 20.56 -10.53
CA GLY A 131 0.27 20.72 -11.83
C GLY A 131 -0.82 19.69 -12.15
N LEU A 132 -1.20 18.85 -11.19
CA LEU A 132 -2.36 17.94 -11.31
C LEU A 132 -3.70 18.66 -11.08
N GLY A 133 -3.64 19.89 -10.55
CA GLY A 133 -4.77 20.62 -10.06
C GLY A 133 -5.01 20.38 -8.57
N ALA A 134 -5.72 21.29 -7.92
CA ALA A 134 -6.21 21.13 -6.57
C ALA A 134 -7.56 21.81 -6.41
N TRP A 135 -8.32 21.35 -5.43
CA TRP A 135 -9.63 21.88 -5.09
C TRP A 135 -9.60 22.47 -3.68
N LEU A 136 -10.18 23.66 -3.52
CA LEU A 136 -10.36 24.28 -2.23
C LEU A 136 -11.45 23.52 -1.47
N THR A 137 -11.08 22.95 -0.34
CA THR A 137 -11.99 22.19 0.52
C THR A 137 -12.43 23.07 1.68
N ILE A 138 -13.74 23.30 1.79
CA ILE A 138 -14.36 24.08 2.85
C ILE A 138 -15.35 23.26 3.66
N ARG A 139 -15.56 23.63 4.92
CA ARG A 139 -16.58 23.03 5.76
C ARG A 139 -17.97 23.42 5.22
N SER A 140 -18.84 22.42 5.07
CA SER A 140 -20.23 22.62 4.62
C SER A 140 -21.17 22.96 5.76
#